data_AF-A0A7V5PMU3-F1
#
_entry.id   AF-A0A7V5PMU3-F1
#
_cell.length_a   1.000
_cell.length_b   1.000
_cell.length_c   1.000
_cell.angle_alpha   90.00
_cell.angle_beta   90.00
_cell.angle_gamma   90.00
#
_symmetry.space_group_name_H-M   'P 1'
#
loop_
_entity.id
_entity.type
_entity.pdbx_description
1 polymer ?
#
loop_
_entity_poly.entity_id
_entity_poly.type
_entity_poly.pdbx_seq_one_letter_code
_entity_poly.pdbx_strand_id
1 'polypeptide(L)'
;MGFINFLGHGGGGIWADVDLLNLDDVDRLNNGYKLPFVASMTCFTGAFENPGRKGIAEKMLIAEKKGAIAVLASSGLGWRYNDFAVEWGLFDFLWNKNFTFGEAVTLMKIAYLSNPVYATEYGLFGTYSYNILRNSMVHQYNLLGDPALKIQQPAQKLQLSVDNPSPAVGDTVTVHVKAKQISSGTLNFEVTDQKDSLIYETTTAYSGATTPVSFVIPAGIEGRPLNIKAYVSDQSADAAGYARMAVNRPVVTRIAHQPTNPKVSDPISFELTVFKSDSVQSLTLQDFRDNNRTSTYPASITMDRVNDTLFRSHQPFPGFPSGGHKYFDIHVVFTNGRKEVYRLNTIYIIDPRPDIAVDGESISYGGSTRPGLNFTVENLSDTTVTDFYVACYDEYGILNQQPFYQTRLSLTANQSKQLFAPYDSVAYKSMRIFKVSADISNAIDERDEINNTVQQRVKTSYVYVKKNLGTSSDGNHNQPVTSTAGWSLYIPANTLQSDAVIKWEERNVADLIKGAQQKELEFTAVGQ
;
A
#
# COMPACT_ATOMS: atom_id res chain seq x y z
N MET A 1 -1.62 -21.96 17.52
CA MET A 1 -1.41 -21.25 16.24
C MET A 1 -1.81 -19.80 16.45
N GLY A 2 -1.00 -18.83 16.02
CA GLY A 2 -1.31 -17.39 16.19
C GLY A 2 -2.02 -16.77 14.99
N PHE A 3 -2.01 -17.45 13.84
CA PHE A 3 -2.62 -17.02 12.60
C PHE A 3 -3.11 -18.24 11.81
N ILE A 4 -4.22 -18.09 11.08
CA ILE A 4 -4.76 -19.07 10.13
C ILE A 4 -5.13 -18.31 8.86
N ASN A 5 -4.70 -18.80 7.69
CA ASN A 5 -5.22 -18.34 6.40
C ASN A 5 -5.98 -19.47 5.71
N PHE A 6 -7.18 -19.18 5.22
CA PHE A 6 -7.92 -20.00 4.29
C PHE A 6 -8.21 -19.20 3.02
N LEU A 7 -7.70 -19.67 1.88
CA LEU A 7 -7.99 -19.14 0.55
C LEU A 7 -8.51 -20.28 -0.33
N GLY A 8 -9.76 -20.17 -0.77
CA GLY A 8 -10.39 -21.22 -1.56
C GLY A 8 -11.89 -21.01 -1.77
N HIS A 9 -12.57 -22.06 -2.21
CA HIS A 9 -14.03 -22.08 -2.30
C HIS A 9 -14.65 -22.15 -0.90
N GLY A 10 -15.87 -21.66 -0.77
CA GLY A 10 -16.56 -21.56 0.50
C GLY A 10 -17.82 -20.72 0.34
N GLY A 11 -18.54 -20.56 1.44
CA GLY A 11 -19.78 -19.80 1.46
C GLY A 11 -20.28 -19.65 2.88
N GLY A 12 -20.60 -18.44 3.34
CA GLY A 12 -21.33 -18.21 4.59
C GLY A 12 -20.78 -18.98 5.80
N GLY A 13 -21.34 -20.16 6.07
CA GLY A 13 -20.98 -21.04 7.17
C GLY A 13 -19.97 -22.16 6.88
N ILE A 14 -19.30 -22.21 5.72
CA ILE A 14 -18.40 -23.32 5.33
C ILE A 14 -17.13 -22.86 4.61
N TRP A 15 -16.01 -23.53 4.89
CA TRP A 15 -14.78 -23.52 4.11
C TRP A 15 -14.67 -24.80 3.27
N ALA A 16 -14.41 -24.63 1.98
CA ALA A 16 -14.31 -25.66 0.95
C ALA A 16 -15.59 -26.48 0.73
N ASP A 17 -15.81 -26.90 -0.52
CA ASP A 17 -16.97 -27.71 -0.91
C ASP A 17 -16.97 -29.11 -0.27
N VAL A 18 -15.83 -29.52 0.29
CA VAL A 18 -15.60 -30.79 0.98
C VAL A 18 -15.81 -30.71 2.49
N ASP A 19 -16.40 -29.62 2.99
CA ASP A 19 -16.72 -29.44 4.41
C ASP A 19 -15.48 -29.49 5.30
N LEU A 20 -14.47 -28.70 4.94
CA LEU A 20 -13.20 -28.64 5.67
C LEU A 20 -13.38 -28.00 7.06
N LEU A 21 -14.24 -26.98 7.15
CA LEU A 21 -14.62 -26.32 8.39
C LEU A 21 -16.01 -25.71 8.23
N ASN A 22 -16.94 -26.04 9.13
CA ASN A 22 -18.28 -25.47 9.18
C ASN A 22 -18.65 -24.95 10.58
N LEU A 23 -19.91 -24.49 10.74
CA LEU A 23 -20.42 -23.97 12.01
C LEU A 23 -20.39 -24.99 13.16
N ASP A 24 -20.62 -26.27 12.89
CA ASP A 24 -20.61 -27.35 13.87
C ASP A 24 -19.16 -27.74 14.25
N ASP A 25 -18.20 -27.58 13.34
CA ASP A 25 -16.78 -27.69 13.67
C ASP A 25 -16.34 -26.59 14.65
N VAL A 26 -16.83 -25.36 14.48
CA VAL A 26 -16.51 -24.26 15.39
C VAL A 26 -16.96 -24.59 16.82
N ASP A 27 -18.11 -25.26 16.98
CA ASP A 27 -18.58 -25.72 18.30
C ASP A 27 -17.68 -26.78 18.93
N ARG A 28 -16.98 -27.57 18.12
CA ARG A 28 -16.03 -28.62 18.55
C ARG A 28 -14.60 -28.11 18.77
N LEU A 29 -14.30 -26.85 18.45
CA LEU A 29 -12.99 -26.28 18.73
C LEU A 29 -12.66 -26.33 20.22
N ASN A 30 -11.39 -26.65 20.51
CA ASN A 30 -10.82 -26.82 21.85
C ASN A 30 -9.56 -25.97 22.07
N ASN A 31 -9.36 -24.90 21.27
CA ASN A 31 -8.17 -24.07 21.33
C ASN A 31 -8.11 -23.14 22.56
N GLY A 32 -9.16 -23.08 23.39
CA GLY A 32 -9.14 -22.26 24.60
C GLY A 32 -8.91 -20.79 24.28
N TYR A 33 -8.06 -20.14 25.07
CA TYR A 33 -7.60 -18.76 24.82
C TYR A 33 -6.42 -18.66 23.83
N LYS A 34 -6.05 -19.75 23.13
CA LYS A 34 -5.09 -19.71 22.02
C LYS A 34 -5.84 -19.30 20.74
N LEU A 35 -6.26 -18.04 20.72
CA LEU A 35 -7.13 -17.47 19.71
C LEU A 35 -6.30 -16.86 18.56
N PRO A 36 -6.30 -17.44 17.35
CA PRO A 36 -5.58 -16.90 16.22
C PRO A 36 -6.31 -15.70 15.60
N PHE A 37 -5.56 -14.89 14.85
CA PHE A 37 -6.15 -14.08 13.77
C PHE A 37 -6.47 -15.01 12.58
N VAL A 38 -7.66 -14.91 12.02
CA VAL A 38 -8.09 -15.75 10.89
C VAL A 38 -8.32 -14.90 9.65
N ALA A 39 -7.59 -15.15 8.57
CA ALA A 39 -7.91 -14.66 7.24
C ALA A 39 -8.79 -15.70 6.51
N SER A 40 -10.03 -15.34 6.22
CA SER A 40 -11.01 -16.17 5.52
C SER A 40 -11.29 -15.56 4.14
N MET A 41 -10.42 -15.88 3.19
CA MET A 41 -10.43 -15.37 1.81
C MET A 41 -11.35 -16.22 0.93
N THR A 42 -12.66 -16.13 1.20
CA THR A 42 -13.70 -16.86 0.47
C THR A 42 -15.07 -16.16 0.57
N CYS A 43 -16.08 -16.67 -0.15
CA CYS A 43 -17.38 -16.02 -0.31
C CYS A 43 -18.19 -15.95 1.01
N PHE A 44 -18.79 -14.79 1.29
CA PHE A 44 -19.83 -14.56 2.30
C PHE A 44 -19.52 -14.99 3.75
N THR A 45 -18.29 -15.38 4.09
CA THR A 45 -17.96 -15.87 5.44
C THR A 45 -18.09 -14.82 6.53
N GLY A 46 -18.07 -13.54 6.14
CA GLY A 46 -18.28 -12.36 6.98
C GLY A 46 -19.54 -11.57 6.63
N ALA A 47 -20.57 -12.18 6.04
CA ALA A 47 -21.86 -11.54 5.75
C ALA A 47 -22.73 -11.40 7.02
N PHE A 48 -22.24 -10.59 7.97
CA PHE A 48 -22.82 -10.37 9.30
C PHE A 48 -24.19 -9.66 9.29
N GLU A 49 -24.60 -9.10 8.16
CA GLU A 49 -25.88 -8.42 8.00
C GLU A 49 -27.07 -9.38 7.84
N ASN A 50 -26.84 -10.68 7.64
CA ASN A 50 -27.88 -11.64 7.27
C ASN A 50 -28.65 -12.18 8.51
N PRO A 51 -29.92 -11.80 8.73
CA PRO A 51 -30.65 -12.08 9.98
C PRO A 51 -31.06 -13.55 10.19
N GLY A 52 -30.60 -14.50 9.36
CA GLY A 52 -30.90 -15.93 9.52
C GLY A 52 -29.76 -16.88 9.12
N ARG A 53 -28.59 -16.37 8.76
CA ARG A 53 -27.43 -17.19 8.36
C ARG A 53 -26.17 -16.60 9.00
N LYS A 54 -25.69 -17.22 10.07
CA LYS A 54 -24.43 -16.80 10.70
C LYS A 54 -23.27 -17.12 9.77
N GLY A 55 -22.46 -16.11 9.48
CA GLY A 55 -21.17 -16.33 8.85
C GLY A 55 -20.26 -17.13 9.78
N ILE A 56 -19.40 -17.99 9.22
CA ILE A 56 -18.42 -18.73 10.01
C ILE A 56 -17.47 -17.78 10.76
N ALA A 57 -17.22 -16.58 10.22
CA ALA A 57 -16.42 -15.56 10.88
C ALA A 57 -17.05 -15.07 12.18
N GLU A 58 -18.35 -14.76 12.18
CA GLU A 58 -19.08 -14.35 13.39
C GLU A 58 -19.10 -15.47 14.42
N LYS A 59 -19.37 -16.71 13.98
CA LYS A 59 -19.39 -17.88 14.86
C LYS A 59 -18.03 -18.11 15.53
N MET A 60 -16.92 -17.98 14.78
CA MET A 60 -15.57 -18.08 15.35
C MET A 60 -15.25 -16.95 16.33
N LEU A 61 -15.75 -15.74 16.10
CA LEU A 61 -15.47 -14.60 16.96
C LEU A 61 -16.23 -14.65 18.29
N ILE A 62 -17.50 -15.07 18.27
CA ILE A 62 -18.38 -15.03 19.46
C ILE A 62 -18.35 -16.32 20.29
N ALA A 63 -17.68 -17.37 19.82
CA ALA A 63 -17.64 -18.65 20.51
C ALA A 63 -16.84 -18.53 21.82
N GLU A 64 -17.48 -18.85 22.96
CA GLU A 64 -16.83 -18.74 24.26
C GLU A 64 -15.65 -19.72 24.41
N LYS A 65 -14.49 -19.20 24.83
CA LYS A 65 -13.28 -19.97 25.13
C LYS A 65 -12.77 -20.82 23.95
N LYS A 66 -13.04 -20.40 22.71
CA LYS A 66 -12.59 -21.05 21.48
C LYS A 66 -12.69 -20.08 20.30
N GLY A 67 -12.35 -20.56 19.10
CA GLY A 67 -12.52 -19.77 17.88
C GLY A 67 -11.34 -18.82 17.64
N ALA A 68 -11.61 -17.55 17.35
CA ALA A 68 -10.62 -16.58 16.88
C ALA A 68 -10.66 -15.27 17.67
N ILE A 69 -9.52 -14.55 17.73
CA ILE A 69 -9.44 -13.22 18.37
C ILE A 69 -9.93 -12.12 17.41
N ALA A 70 -9.72 -12.35 16.11
CA ALA A 70 -10.17 -11.51 15.03
C ALA A 70 -10.28 -12.35 13.75
N VAL A 71 -11.20 -11.97 12.87
CA VAL A 71 -11.41 -12.63 11.58
C VAL A 71 -11.52 -11.58 10.47
N LEU A 72 -10.65 -11.64 9.46
CA LEU A 72 -10.82 -10.94 8.20
C LEU A 72 -11.67 -11.83 7.27
N ALA A 73 -12.85 -11.37 6.88
CA ALA A 73 -13.78 -12.18 6.08
C ALA A 73 -14.58 -11.33 5.08
N SER A 74 -15.00 -11.94 3.98
CA SER A 74 -15.80 -11.27 2.95
C SER A 74 -17.29 -11.30 3.28
N SER A 75 -17.98 -10.16 3.16
CA SER A 75 -19.44 -10.08 3.12
C SER A 75 -20.02 -10.33 1.72
N GLY A 76 -19.16 -10.47 0.69
CA GLY A 76 -19.55 -10.61 -0.71
C GLY A 76 -18.95 -11.83 -1.39
N LEU A 77 -18.93 -11.79 -2.73
CA LEU A 77 -18.36 -12.85 -3.57
C LEU A 77 -16.83 -12.82 -3.54
N GLY A 78 -16.22 -13.98 -3.28
CA GLY A 78 -14.79 -14.19 -3.46
C GLY A 78 -14.43 -14.34 -4.94
N TRP A 79 -13.27 -13.81 -5.31
CA TRP A 79 -12.70 -13.89 -6.65
C TRP A 79 -11.25 -14.35 -6.56
N ARG A 80 -10.95 -15.61 -6.91
CA ARG A 80 -9.63 -16.27 -6.76
C ARG A 80 -8.40 -15.35 -6.88
N TYR A 81 -8.27 -14.62 -8.00
CA TYR A 81 -7.11 -13.75 -8.25
C TYR A 81 -7.11 -12.49 -7.39
N ASN A 82 -8.29 -11.92 -7.13
CA ASN A 82 -8.41 -10.70 -6.34
C ASN A 82 -8.40 -10.99 -4.83
N ASP A 83 -8.90 -12.15 -4.39
CA ASP A 83 -8.78 -12.61 -3.01
C ASP A 83 -7.31 -12.80 -2.65
N PHE A 84 -6.55 -13.46 -3.54
CA PHE A 84 -5.10 -13.59 -3.39
C PHE A 84 -4.41 -12.22 -3.38
N ALA A 85 -4.74 -11.36 -4.35
CA ALA A 85 -4.09 -10.05 -4.48
C ALA A 85 -4.39 -9.10 -3.32
N VAL A 86 -5.63 -9.09 -2.81
CA VAL A 86 -5.99 -8.25 -1.67
C VAL A 86 -5.35 -8.77 -0.38
N GLU A 87 -5.28 -10.08 -0.18
CA GLU A 87 -4.58 -10.67 0.97
C GLU A 87 -3.07 -10.42 0.92
N TRP A 88 -2.49 -10.27 -0.27
CA TRP A 88 -1.05 -10.25 -0.45
C TRP A 88 -0.33 -9.23 0.46
N GLY A 89 -0.89 -8.02 0.59
CA GLY A 89 -0.34 -6.99 1.48
C GLY A 89 -0.57 -7.26 2.96
N LEU A 90 -1.53 -8.11 3.34
CA LEU A 90 -1.88 -8.39 4.74
C LEU A 90 -0.68 -8.89 5.52
N PHE A 91 0.10 -9.82 4.94
CA PHE A 91 1.22 -10.44 5.64
C PHE A 91 2.30 -9.42 6.04
N ASP A 92 2.62 -8.47 5.18
CA ASP A 92 3.63 -7.45 5.48
C ASP A 92 3.19 -6.50 6.59
N PHE A 93 1.91 -6.10 6.59
CA PHE A 93 1.40 -5.16 7.57
C PHE A 93 0.99 -5.82 8.89
N LEU A 94 0.39 -7.00 8.84
CA LEU A 94 -0.04 -7.73 10.04
C LEU A 94 1.16 -8.13 10.89
N TRP A 95 2.27 -8.54 10.28
CA TRP A 95 3.51 -8.87 10.99
C TRP A 95 4.41 -7.65 11.28
N ASN A 96 3.93 -6.43 11.06
CA ASN A 96 4.62 -5.24 11.53
C ASN A 96 4.09 -4.83 12.92
N LYS A 97 4.95 -4.94 13.95
CA LYS A 97 4.63 -4.60 15.35
C LYS A 97 4.12 -3.18 15.59
N ASN A 98 4.35 -2.28 14.63
CA ASN A 98 3.90 -0.90 14.73
C ASN A 98 2.39 -0.79 14.47
N PHE A 99 1.80 -1.71 13.70
CA PHE A 99 0.40 -1.66 13.30
C PHE A 99 -0.50 -2.53 14.17
N THR A 100 -1.71 -2.02 14.38
CA THR A 100 -2.88 -2.75 14.87
C THR A 100 -3.52 -3.57 13.74
N PHE A 101 -4.46 -4.46 14.07
CA PHE A 101 -5.23 -5.21 13.09
C PHE A 101 -5.99 -4.28 12.15
N GLY A 102 -6.61 -3.22 12.67
CA GLY A 102 -7.34 -2.23 11.88
C GLY A 102 -6.42 -1.48 10.90
N GLU A 103 -5.25 -1.03 11.38
CA GLU A 103 -4.25 -0.39 10.52
C GLU A 103 -3.70 -1.35 9.47
N ALA A 104 -3.38 -2.59 9.83
CA ALA A 104 -2.87 -3.60 8.91
C ALA A 104 -3.88 -3.93 7.80
N VAL A 105 -5.17 -4.11 8.15
CA VAL A 105 -6.25 -4.34 7.17
C VAL A 105 -6.49 -3.10 6.29
N THR A 106 -6.37 -1.90 6.85
CA THR A 106 -6.48 -0.65 6.08
C THR A 106 -5.34 -0.51 5.08
N LEU A 107 -4.10 -0.75 5.52
CA LEU A 107 -2.91 -0.73 4.66
C LEU A 107 -2.95 -1.83 3.60
N MET A 108 -3.45 -3.02 3.94
CA MET A 108 -3.72 -4.10 2.98
C MET A 108 -4.67 -3.63 1.87
N LYS A 109 -5.78 -2.98 2.24
CA LYS A 109 -6.75 -2.43 1.27
C LYS A 109 -6.14 -1.31 0.41
N ILE A 110 -5.37 -0.40 1.01
CA ILE A 110 -4.65 0.66 0.28
C ILE A 110 -3.64 0.04 -0.69
N ALA A 111 -2.85 -0.94 -0.24
CA ALA A 111 -1.86 -1.60 -1.08
C ALA A 111 -2.51 -2.27 -2.30
N TYR A 112 -3.66 -2.92 -2.12
CA TYR A 112 -4.43 -3.49 -3.22
C TYR A 112 -4.98 -2.41 -4.18
N LEU A 113 -5.52 -1.28 -3.67
CA LEU A 113 -6.00 -0.18 -4.52
C LEU A 113 -4.89 0.54 -5.30
N SER A 114 -3.70 0.56 -4.74
CA SER A 114 -2.52 1.21 -5.33
C SER A 114 -1.71 0.26 -6.23
N ASN A 115 -2.01 -1.05 -6.22
CA ASN A 115 -1.19 -2.04 -6.91
C ASN A 115 -2.03 -3.11 -7.62
N PRO A 116 -2.12 -3.09 -8.96
CA PRO A 116 -2.84 -4.08 -9.73
C PRO A 116 -2.06 -5.40 -9.90
N VAL A 117 -0.87 -5.56 -9.29
CA VAL A 117 -0.03 -6.76 -9.42
C VAL A 117 0.29 -7.38 -8.05
N TYR A 118 0.51 -8.69 -8.04
CA TYR A 118 1.02 -9.44 -6.88
C TYR A 118 2.23 -10.28 -7.29
N ALA A 119 3.09 -10.59 -6.32
CA ALA A 119 4.32 -11.35 -6.55
C ALA A 119 4.17 -12.80 -6.07
N THR A 120 4.89 -13.73 -6.70
CA THR A 120 5.06 -15.10 -6.23
C THR A 120 6.48 -15.57 -6.54
N GLU A 121 6.83 -16.78 -6.11
CA GLU A 121 8.08 -17.45 -6.49
C GLU A 121 8.25 -17.64 -8.02
N TYR A 122 7.16 -17.57 -8.78
CA TYR A 122 7.16 -17.68 -10.25
C TYR A 122 7.29 -16.33 -10.97
N GLY A 123 7.25 -15.21 -10.24
CA GLY A 123 7.35 -13.86 -10.79
C GLY A 123 6.20 -12.96 -10.37
N LEU A 124 6.01 -11.87 -11.12
CA LEU A 124 4.98 -10.87 -10.87
C LEU A 124 3.80 -11.07 -11.82
N PHE A 125 2.58 -10.99 -11.30
CA PHE A 125 1.36 -11.31 -12.03
C PHE A 125 0.36 -10.16 -11.93
N GLY A 126 -0.30 -9.85 -13.05
CA GLY A 126 -1.44 -8.94 -13.09
C GLY A 126 -2.66 -9.55 -12.42
N THR A 127 -3.36 -8.75 -11.63
CA THR A 127 -4.60 -9.14 -10.99
C THR A 127 -5.74 -9.13 -12.00
N TYR A 128 -6.27 -10.30 -12.32
CA TYR A 128 -7.34 -10.44 -13.30
C TYR A 128 -8.61 -9.70 -12.87
N SER A 129 -9.27 -8.99 -13.79
CA SER A 129 -10.47 -8.18 -13.55
C SER A 129 -10.33 -7.07 -12.49
N TYR A 130 -9.10 -6.68 -12.14
CA TYR A 130 -8.81 -5.65 -11.12
C TYR A 130 -9.64 -4.38 -11.29
N ASN A 131 -9.67 -3.80 -12.49
CA ASN A 131 -10.33 -2.52 -12.72
C ASN A 131 -11.84 -2.50 -12.44
N ILE A 132 -12.49 -3.65 -12.55
CA ILE A 132 -13.93 -3.80 -12.35
C ILE A 132 -14.22 -4.19 -10.88
N LEU A 133 -13.34 -4.99 -10.27
CA LEU A 133 -13.57 -5.57 -8.96
C LEU A 133 -12.99 -4.75 -7.80
N ARG A 134 -11.97 -3.90 -8.02
CA ARG A 134 -11.15 -3.33 -6.95
C ARG A 134 -11.93 -2.67 -5.81
N ASN A 135 -12.98 -1.91 -6.14
CA ASN A 135 -13.81 -1.25 -5.12
C ASN A 135 -14.61 -2.29 -4.33
N SER A 136 -15.24 -3.24 -5.02
CA SER A 136 -16.02 -4.31 -4.35
C SER A 136 -15.15 -5.16 -3.42
N MET A 137 -13.93 -5.51 -3.84
CA MET A 137 -13.00 -6.29 -3.01
C MET A 137 -12.64 -5.56 -1.72
N VAL A 138 -12.33 -4.25 -1.79
CA VAL A 138 -11.99 -3.46 -0.60
C VAL A 138 -13.17 -3.29 0.35
N HIS A 139 -14.38 -3.09 -0.18
CA HIS A 139 -15.56 -2.87 0.64
C HIS A 139 -16.12 -4.15 1.26
N GLN A 140 -15.96 -5.31 0.60
CA GLN A 140 -16.52 -6.56 1.11
C GLN A 140 -15.66 -7.23 2.18
N TYR A 141 -14.35 -7.01 2.21
CA TYR A 141 -13.49 -7.60 3.25
C TYR A 141 -13.57 -6.79 4.54
N ASN A 142 -14.09 -7.43 5.59
CA ASN A 142 -14.34 -6.82 6.89
C ASN A 142 -13.47 -7.46 7.96
N LEU A 143 -12.94 -6.64 8.86
CA LEU A 143 -12.31 -7.09 10.09
C LEU A 143 -13.38 -7.22 11.17
N LEU A 144 -13.64 -8.46 11.61
CA LEU A 144 -14.50 -8.75 12.75
C LEU A 144 -13.61 -8.99 13.97
N GLY A 145 -13.85 -8.27 15.06
CA GLY A 145 -13.03 -8.28 16.27
C GLY A 145 -12.60 -6.87 16.67
N ASP A 146 -11.68 -6.75 17.63
CA ASP A 146 -11.18 -5.46 18.07
C ASP A 146 -10.04 -4.96 17.14
N PRO A 147 -10.26 -3.86 16.38
CA PRO A 147 -9.27 -3.34 15.45
C PRO A 147 -8.03 -2.77 16.14
N ALA A 148 -8.08 -2.46 17.44
CA ALA A 148 -6.96 -1.88 18.18
C ALA A 148 -5.94 -2.93 18.66
N LEU A 149 -6.27 -4.22 18.56
CA LEU A 149 -5.36 -5.31 18.90
C LEU A 149 -4.20 -5.41 17.91
N LYS A 150 -3.10 -6.00 18.36
CA LYS A 150 -1.90 -6.28 17.57
C LYS A 150 -1.64 -7.77 17.52
N ILE A 151 -1.05 -8.27 16.43
CA ILE A 151 -0.57 -9.64 16.38
C ILE A 151 0.51 -9.79 17.46
N GLN A 152 0.41 -10.83 18.28
CA GLN A 152 1.46 -11.14 19.24
C GLN A 152 2.63 -11.77 18.49
N GLN A 153 3.82 -11.20 18.71
CA GLN A 153 5.07 -11.71 18.16
C GLN A 153 6.06 -11.91 19.30
N PRO A 154 7.05 -12.80 19.11
CA PRO A 154 8.10 -12.96 20.09
C PRO A 154 8.79 -11.63 20.40
N ALA A 155 9.00 -11.35 21.69
CA ALA A 155 9.50 -10.07 22.16
C ALA A 155 10.91 -9.74 21.63
N GLN A 156 11.69 -10.77 21.30
CA GLN A 156 13.07 -10.64 20.84
C GLN A 156 13.33 -11.46 19.56
N LYS A 157 14.33 -11.02 18.79
CA LYS A 157 14.88 -11.81 17.68
C LYS A 157 16.08 -12.62 18.16
N LEU A 158 16.09 -13.92 17.87
CA LEU A 158 17.25 -14.79 18.06
C LEU A 158 18.28 -14.53 16.94
N GLN A 159 19.56 -14.64 17.28
CA GLN A 159 20.65 -14.73 16.32
C GLN A 159 20.98 -16.21 16.12
N LEU A 160 20.83 -16.70 14.89
CA LEU A 160 21.18 -18.07 14.51
C LEU A 160 22.45 -18.03 13.66
N SER A 161 23.48 -18.74 14.08
CA SER A 161 24.70 -18.95 13.28
C SER A 161 24.85 -20.42 12.94
N VAL A 162 24.76 -20.72 11.65
CA VAL A 162 24.97 -22.07 11.11
C VAL A 162 26.47 -22.22 10.78
N ASP A 163 27.12 -23.23 11.33
CA ASP A 163 28.55 -23.50 11.08
C ASP A 163 28.86 -23.83 9.62
N ASN A 164 27.97 -24.61 8.98
CA ASN A 164 28.04 -24.96 7.57
C ASN A 164 26.68 -24.72 6.89
N PRO A 165 26.49 -23.56 6.22
CA PRO A 165 25.25 -23.26 5.48
C PRO A 165 25.05 -24.10 4.21
N SER A 166 26.05 -24.89 3.78
CA SER A 166 25.95 -25.76 2.60
C SER A 166 26.55 -27.16 2.84
N PRO A 167 26.01 -27.95 3.78
CA PRO A 167 26.53 -29.26 4.13
C PRO A 167 26.27 -30.31 3.06
N ALA A 168 27.09 -31.36 3.01
CA ALA A 168 26.78 -32.58 2.28
C ALA A 168 25.78 -33.46 3.07
N VAL A 169 25.19 -34.42 2.38
CA VAL A 169 24.42 -35.49 3.04
C VAL A 169 25.34 -36.26 3.99
N GLY A 170 24.86 -36.53 5.21
CA GLY A 170 25.62 -37.21 6.25
C GLY A 170 26.48 -36.29 7.13
N ASP A 171 26.69 -35.03 6.74
CA ASP A 171 27.38 -34.05 7.58
C ASP A 171 26.55 -33.77 8.84
N THR A 172 27.23 -33.47 9.95
CA THR A 172 26.61 -32.88 11.14
C THR A 172 26.71 -31.37 11.04
N VAL A 173 25.57 -30.69 11.19
CA VAL A 173 25.48 -29.23 11.21
C VAL A 173 25.16 -28.77 12.61
N THR A 174 25.85 -27.74 13.07
CA THR A 174 25.61 -27.10 14.38
C THR A 174 25.10 -25.68 14.20
N VAL A 175 23.92 -25.42 14.74
CA VAL A 175 23.31 -24.09 14.79
C VAL A 175 23.48 -23.52 16.19
N HIS A 176 24.18 -22.40 16.29
CA HIS A 176 24.32 -21.65 17.53
C HIS A 176 23.16 -20.68 17.66
N VAL A 177 22.31 -20.91 18.65
CA VAL A 177 21.14 -20.08 18.95
C VAL A 177 21.49 -19.13 20.08
N LYS A 178 21.38 -17.83 19.83
CA LYS A 178 21.68 -16.77 20.80
C LYS A 178 20.48 -15.86 21.00
N ALA A 179 20.01 -15.78 22.24
CA ALA A 179 19.02 -14.81 22.69
C ALA A 179 19.72 -13.58 23.31
N LYS A 180 19.11 -12.40 23.18
CA LYS A 180 19.70 -11.16 23.70
C LYS A 180 19.51 -11.02 25.22
N GLN A 181 18.33 -11.33 25.73
CA GLN A 181 17.97 -11.09 27.13
C GLN A 181 17.41 -12.32 27.85
N ILE A 182 17.29 -13.47 27.17
CA ILE A 182 16.89 -14.74 27.81
C ILE A 182 18.18 -15.51 28.14
N SER A 183 18.37 -15.89 29.40
CA SER A 183 19.56 -16.60 29.90
C SER A 183 19.32 -18.09 30.14
N SER A 184 18.07 -18.48 30.36
CA SER A 184 17.64 -19.88 30.52
C SER A 184 16.20 -20.04 30.08
N GLY A 185 15.83 -21.20 29.56
CA GLY A 185 14.43 -21.49 29.19
C GLY A 185 14.30 -22.79 28.40
N THR A 186 13.25 -22.88 27.59
CA THR A 186 13.04 -23.99 26.66
C THR A 186 13.29 -23.51 25.23
N LEU A 187 14.18 -24.19 24.51
CA LEU A 187 14.44 -24.00 23.09
C LEU A 187 13.69 -25.05 22.29
N ASN A 188 12.76 -24.62 21.45
CA ASN A 188 12.15 -25.41 20.40
C ASN A 188 12.86 -25.10 19.09
N PHE A 189 13.33 -26.13 18.39
CA PHE A 189 14.13 -26.00 17.19
C PHE A 189 13.58 -26.92 16.11
N GLU A 190 13.45 -26.40 14.90
CA GLU A 190 12.85 -27.10 13.76
C GLU A 190 13.65 -26.81 12.49
N VAL A 191 13.84 -27.83 11.67
CA VAL A 191 14.41 -27.74 10.33
C VAL A 191 13.38 -28.28 9.36
N THR A 192 13.00 -27.46 8.38
CA THR A 192 12.07 -27.84 7.32
C THR A 192 12.68 -27.66 5.94
N ASP A 193 12.10 -28.29 4.94
CA ASP A 193 12.36 -27.91 3.55
C ASP A 193 11.50 -26.69 3.14
N GLN A 194 11.63 -26.27 1.88
CA GLN A 194 10.85 -25.15 1.30
C GLN A 194 9.34 -25.40 1.23
N LYS A 195 8.87 -26.63 1.41
CA LYS A 195 7.44 -26.97 1.46
C LYS A 195 6.94 -27.11 2.90
N ASP A 196 7.75 -26.65 3.87
CA ASP A 196 7.53 -26.84 5.31
C ASP A 196 7.42 -28.32 5.72
N SER A 197 8.02 -29.24 4.96
CA SER A 197 8.13 -30.64 5.39
C SER A 197 9.19 -30.75 6.47
N LEU A 198 8.83 -31.34 7.62
CA LEU A 198 9.73 -31.52 8.75
C LEU A 198 10.91 -32.45 8.39
N ILE A 199 12.13 -31.97 8.64
CA ILE A 199 13.38 -32.73 8.46
C ILE A 199 13.98 -33.10 9.81
N TYR A 200 13.95 -32.18 10.78
CA TYR A 200 14.46 -32.39 12.13
C TYR A 200 13.73 -31.47 13.10
N GLU A 201 13.40 -31.98 14.29
CA GLU A 201 12.92 -31.16 15.40
C GLU A 201 13.55 -31.61 16.72
N THR A 202 13.68 -30.67 17.65
CA THR A 202 14.05 -30.97 19.03
C THR A 202 13.54 -29.89 19.98
N THR A 203 13.27 -30.30 21.21
CA THR A 203 13.03 -29.40 22.34
C THR A 203 14.08 -29.68 23.39
N THR A 204 14.87 -28.66 23.74
CA THR A 204 15.97 -28.78 24.70
C THR A 204 15.98 -27.62 25.69
N ALA A 205 16.76 -27.77 26.76
CA ALA A 205 17.04 -26.66 27.66
C ALA A 205 17.88 -25.60 26.94
N TYR A 206 17.41 -24.37 26.96
CA TYR A 206 18.23 -23.21 26.62
C TYR A 206 18.99 -22.81 27.89
N SER A 207 20.32 -22.77 27.83
CA SER A 207 21.14 -22.38 28.98
C SER A 207 22.32 -21.55 28.52
N GLY A 208 22.54 -20.41 29.19
CA GLY A 208 23.62 -19.50 28.88
C GLY A 208 23.28 -18.50 27.76
N ALA A 209 24.26 -17.69 27.36
CA ALA A 209 24.08 -16.68 26.33
C ALA A 209 23.92 -17.26 24.90
N THR A 210 24.40 -18.49 24.66
CA THR A 210 24.33 -19.18 23.37
C THR A 210 24.19 -20.69 23.61
N THR A 211 23.25 -21.35 22.93
CA THR A 211 23.05 -22.82 22.98
C THR A 211 23.27 -23.43 21.59
N PRO A 212 24.16 -24.43 21.43
CA PRO A 212 24.32 -25.16 20.17
C PRO A 212 23.24 -26.24 20.02
N VAL A 213 22.74 -26.40 18.80
CA VAL A 213 21.87 -27.53 18.40
C VAL A 213 22.49 -28.19 17.18
N SER A 214 22.79 -29.49 17.29
CA SER A 214 23.41 -30.26 16.20
C SER A 214 22.47 -31.32 15.65
N PHE A 215 22.47 -31.49 14.33
CA PHE A 215 21.70 -32.52 13.65
C PHE A 215 22.45 -33.03 12.41
N VAL A 216 22.16 -34.25 11.99
CA VAL A 216 22.76 -34.88 10.81
C VAL A 216 21.88 -34.63 9.60
N ILE A 217 22.47 -34.30 8.45
CA ILE A 217 21.75 -34.13 7.19
C ILE A 217 21.31 -35.51 6.65
N PRO A 218 20.01 -35.81 6.58
CA PRO A 218 19.55 -37.12 6.12
C PRO A 218 19.83 -37.36 4.63
N ALA A 219 19.79 -38.62 4.22
CA ALA A 219 19.85 -38.99 2.81
C ALA A 219 18.58 -38.57 2.04
N GLY A 220 18.68 -38.41 0.73
CA GLY A 220 17.52 -38.14 -0.15
C GLY A 220 17.05 -36.67 -0.20
N ILE A 221 17.75 -35.76 0.49
CA ILE A 221 17.46 -34.32 0.48
C ILE A 221 18.55 -33.46 -0.18
N GLU A 222 19.44 -34.08 -0.95
CA GLU A 222 20.47 -33.35 -1.70
C GLU A 222 19.87 -32.28 -2.62
N GLY A 223 20.52 -31.11 -2.67
CA GLY A 223 20.09 -29.98 -3.49
C GLY A 223 18.86 -29.23 -2.97
N ARG A 224 18.27 -29.65 -1.83
CA ARG A 224 17.11 -28.98 -1.22
C ARG A 224 17.55 -27.79 -0.37
N PRO A 225 16.85 -26.64 -0.47
CA PRO A 225 16.99 -25.56 0.49
C PRO A 225 16.24 -25.94 1.79
N LEU A 226 16.80 -25.55 2.92
CA LEU A 226 16.24 -25.80 4.25
C LEU A 226 16.05 -24.49 5.02
N ASN A 227 14.98 -24.44 5.80
CA ASN A 227 14.68 -23.39 6.74
C ASN A 227 14.93 -23.91 8.16
N ILE A 228 15.71 -23.18 8.93
CA ILE A 228 15.91 -23.44 10.36
C ILE A 228 15.06 -22.44 11.13
N LYS A 229 14.24 -22.90 12.05
CA LYS A 229 13.39 -22.09 12.93
C LYS A 229 13.74 -22.41 14.37
N ALA A 230 13.86 -21.37 15.20
CA ALA A 230 14.10 -21.54 16.63
C ALA A 230 13.17 -20.61 17.42
N TYR A 231 12.67 -21.11 18.54
CA TYR A 231 11.87 -20.37 19.52
C TYR A 231 12.35 -20.69 20.93
N VAL A 232 12.73 -19.65 21.67
CA VAL A 232 13.13 -19.74 23.07
C VAL A 232 12.08 -19.06 23.92
N SER A 233 11.68 -19.67 25.04
CA SER A 233 10.86 -19.02 26.06
C SER A 233 11.22 -19.45 27.46
N ASP A 234 11.17 -18.51 28.40
CA ASP A 234 11.29 -18.75 29.85
C ASP A 234 9.94 -18.60 30.58
N GLN A 235 8.84 -18.58 29.82
CA GLN A 235 7.45 -18.29 30.23
C GLN A 235 7.15 -16.82 30.53
N SER A 236 8.16 -15.97 30.78
CA SER A 236 8.00 -14.53 31.00
C SER A 236 8.36 -13.69 29.76
N ALA A 237 9.33 -14.16 29.00
CA ALA A 237 9.81 -13.61 27.76
C ALA A 237 9.97 -14.71 26.72
N ASP A 238 9.98 -14.31 25.47
CA ASP A 238 10.19 -15.19 24.34
C ASP A 238 11.01 -14.52 23.23
N ALA A 239 11.59 -15.37 22.40
CA ALA A 239 12.39 -14.96 21.28
C ALA A 239 12.25 -15.97 20.16
N ALA A 240 12.21 -15.51 18.91
CA ALA A 240 12.27 -16.38 17.75
C ALA A 240 13.30 -15.90 16.74
N GLY A 241 13.83 -16.83 15.95
CA GLY A 241 14.69 -16.50 14.84
C GLY A 241 14.67 -17.61 13.80
N TYR A 242 15.20 -17.29 12.63
CA TYR A 242 15.32 -18.23 11.54
C TYR A 242 16.67 -18.08 10.85
N ALA A 243 17.11 -19.14 10.19
CA ALA A 243 18.25 -19.14 9.28
C ALA A 243 17.92 -19.98 8.06
N ARG A 244 18.67 -19.79 6.97
CA ARG A 244 18.56 -20.59 5.75
C ARG A 244 19.87 -21.30 5.48
N MET A 245 19.76 -22.50 4.94
CA MET A 245 20.88 -23.31 4.47
C MET A 245 20.41 -24.14 3.27
N ALA A 246 21.29 -24.88 2.63
CA ALA A 246 20.89 -25.79 1.56
C ALA A 246 21.86 -26.97 1.45
N VAL A 247 21.37 -28.14 1.07
CA VAL A 247 22.21 -29.34 1.05
C VAL A 247 23.01 -29.38 -0.26
N ASN A 248 24.35 -29.36 -0.14
CA ASN A 248 25.33 -29.44 -1.21
C ASN A 248 25.08 -28.46 -2.38
N ARG A 249 24.71 -27.23 -2.07
CA ARG A 249 24.48 -26.18 -3.08
C ARG A 249 24.75 -24.78 -2.52
N PRO A 250 25.12 -23.82 -3.38
CA PRO A 250 25.37 -22.46 -2.91
C PRO A 250 24.15 -21.80 -2.30
N VAL A 251 24.42 -20.97 -1.30
CA VAL A 251 23.41 -20.21 -0.55
C VAL A 251 23.86 -18.78 -0.44
N VAL A 252 23.02 -17.86 -0.93
CA VAL A 252 23.15 -16.43 -0.65
C VAL A 252 22.63 -16.17 0.77
N THR A 253 23.51 -15.72 1.67
CA THR A 253 23.15 -15.47 3.09
C THR A 253 23.13 -13.99 3.46
N ARG A 254 23.78 -13.12 2.66
CA ARG A 254 23.78 -11.67 2.85
C ARG A 254 23.76 -10.96 1.52
N ILE A 255 22.97 -9.89 1.45
CA ILE A 255 22.94 -8.92 0.35
C ILE A 255 23.15 -7.56 0.98
N ALA A 256 24.14 -6.82 0.51
CA ALA A 256 24.45 -5.48 0.98
C ALA A 256 24.77 -4.57 -0.20
N HIS A 257 24.74 -3.27 0.04
CA HIS A 257 25.12 -2.28 -0.95
C HIS A 257 25.79 -1.07 -0.29
N GLN A 258 26.58 -0.36 -1.08
CA GLN A 258 27.18 0.92 -0.73
C GLN A 258 26.77 1.96 -1.78
N PRO A 259 26.29 3.15 -1.36
CA PRO A 259 26.06 3.57 0.03
C PRO A 259 24.91 2.78 0.70
N THR A 260 24.86 2.80 2.04
CA THR A 260 23.81 2.10 2.82
C THR A 260 22.43 2.76 2.68
N ASN A 261 22.40 4.06 2.39
CA ASN A 261 21.19 4.86 2.16
C ASN A 261 21.33 5.59 0.81
N PRO A 262 21.26 4.88 -0.33
CA PRO A 262 21.44 5.47 -1.64
C PRO A 262 20.33 6.46 -1.98
N LYS A 263 20.71 7.58 -2.59
CA LYS A 263 19.78 8.55 -3.15
C LYS A 263 19.57 8.30 -4.64
N VAL A 264 18.58 8.98 -5.21
CA VAL A 264 18.38 9.04 -6.66
C VAL A 264 19.70 9.40 -7.35
N SER A 265 20.05 8.63 -8.37
CA SER A 265 21.28 8.75 -9.17
C SER A 265 22.61 8.56 -8.43
N ASP A 266 22.60 8.12 -7.17
CA ASP A 266 23.84 7.71 -6.49
C ASP A 266 24.35 6.39 -7.10
N PRO A 267 25.66 6.27 -7.41
CA PRO A 267 26.24 5.00 -7.80
C PRO A 267 26.16 3.96 -6.67
N ILE A 268 25.75 2.73 -6.99
CA ILE A 268 25.51 1.66 -6.04
C ILE A 268 26.44 0.47 -6.32
N SER A 269 27.29 0.13 -5.37
CA SER A 269 28.06 -1.12 -5.40
C SER A 269 27.36 -2.18 -4.58
N PHE A 270 27.14 -3.36 -5.15
CA PHE A 270 26.48 -4.47 -4.46
C PHE A 270 27.51 -5.48 -3.93
N GLU A 271 27.21 -6.09 -2.79
CA GLU A 271 27.99 -7.15 -2.17
C GLU A 271 27.09 -8.31 -1.75
N LEU A 272 27.48 -9.54 -2.09
CA LEU A 272 26.78 -10.75 -1.66
C LEU A 272 27.73 -11.68 -0.92
N THR A 273 27.23 -12.29 0.15
CA THR A 273 27.89 -13.44 0.79
C THR A 273 27.24 -14.71 0.29
N VAL A 274 28.03 -15.56 -0.35
CA VAL A 274 27.61 -16.81 -1.01
C VAL A 274 28.47 -17.96 -0.51
N PHE A 275 27.88 -18.96 0.14
CA PHE A 275 28.58 -20.18 0.56
C PHE A 275 28.64 -21.21 -0.57
N LYS A 276 29.60 -22.15 -0.49
CA LYS A 276 29.90 -23.16 -1.55
C LYS A 276 30.17 -22.50 -2.91
N SER A 277 30.78 -21.32 -2.88
CA SER A 277 30.95 -20.46 -4.03
C SER A 277 31.70 -21.15 -5.17
N ASP A 278 32.61 -22.10 -4.95
CA ASP A 278 33.37 -22.81 -6.00
C ASP A 278 32.50 -23.46 -7.08
N SER A 279 31.25 -23.79 -6.73
CA SER A 279 30.27 -24.33 -7.69
C SER A 279 29.51 -23.25 -8.48
N VAL A 280 29.76 -21.97 -8.23
CA VAL A 280 29.17 -20.82 -8.93
C VAL A 280 30.00 -20.46 -10.15
N GLN A 281 29.43 -20.63 -11.34
CA GLN A 281 30.00 -20.23 -12.62
C GLN A 281 29.80 -18.74 -12.88
N SER A 282 28.59 -18.21 -12.65
CA SER A 282 28.29 -16.79 -12.78
C SER A 282 27.20 -16.34 -11.82
N LEU A 283 27.23 -15.06 -11.45
CA LEU A 283 26.25 -14.44 -10.58
C LEU A 283 25.91 -13.05 -11.14
N THR A 284 24.62 -12.78 -11.36
CA THR A 284 24.13 -11.50 -11.88
C THR A 284 22.92 -10.99 -11.10
N LEU A 285 22.78 -9.66 -10.99
CA LEU A 285 21.57 -9.00 -10.50
C LEU A 285 20.77 -8.50 -11.70
N GLN A 286 19.49 -8.84 -11.78
CA GLN A 286 18.61 -8.58 -12.93
C GLN A 286 17.18 -8.25 -12.51
N ASP A 287 16.31 -7.96 -13.48
CA ASP A 287 14.88 -7.66 -13.30
C ASP A 287 14.62 -6.52 -12.29
N PHE A 288 15.45 -5.48 -12.35
CA PHE A 288 15.27 -4.28 -11.54
C PHE A 288 13.96 -3.57 -11.89
N ARG A 289 13.12 -3.29 -10.88
CA ARG A 289 11.77 -2.73 -11.09
C ARG A 289 11.20 -2.04 -9.86
N ASP A 290 10.19 -1.19 -10.06
CA ASP A 290 9.31 -0.73 -8.99
C ASP A 290 8.33 -1.84 -8.56
N ASN A 291 7.75 -1.73 -7.35
CA ASN A 291 6.83 -2.74 -6.79
C ASN A 291 5.66 -3.11 -7.73
N ASN A 292 5.06 -2.09 -8.34
CA ASN A 292 3.91 -2.20 -9.25
C ASN A 292 4.31 -2.20 -10.74
N ARG A 293 5.62 -2.30 -11.05
CA ARG A 293 6.19 -2.15 -12.40
C ARG A 293 5.79 -0.84 -13.11
N THR A 294 5.60 0.26 -12.37
CA THR A 294 5.55 1.60 -12.98
C THR A 294 6.79 1.87 -13.81
N SER A 295 7.95 1.45 -13.31
CA SER A 295 9.21 1.46 -14.05
C SER A 295 9.92 0.11 -14.00
N THR A 296 10.56 -0.25 -15.10
CA THR A 296 11.53 -1.36 -15.21
C THR A 296 12.87 -0.79 -15.63
N TYR A 297 13.93 -1.24 -14.97
CA TYR A 297 15.30 -0.78 -15.23
C TYR A 297 16.06 -1.92 -15.92
N PRO A 298 16.43 -1.78 -17.21
CA PRO A 298 17.09 -2.84 -17.98
C PRO A 298 18.58 -2.96 -17.60
N ALA A 299 18.85 -3.16 -16.30
CA ALA A 299 20.18 -3.34 -15.76
C ALA A 299 20.45 -4.83 -15.52
N SER A 300 21.64 -5.27 -15.92
CA SER A 300 22.19 -6.58 -15.55
C SER A 300 23.57 -6.36 -14.94
N ILE A 301 23.68 -6.53 -13.63
CA ILE A 301 24.92 -6.27 -12.90
C ILE A 301 25.63 -7.60 -12.71
N THR A 302 26.77 -7.79 -13.38
CA THR A 302 27.65 -8.94 -13.15
C THR A 302 28.39 -8.78 -11.83
N MET A 303 28.51 -9.87 -11.08
CA MET A 303 29.19 -9.92 -9.80
C MET A 303 30.48 -10.73 -9.90
N ASP A 304 31.60 -10.12 -9.53
CA ASP A 304 32.90 -10.75 -9.47
C ASP A 304 33.12 -11.42 -8.12
N ARG A 305 33.73 -12.61 -8.16
CA ARG A 305 34.20 -13.29 -6.96
C ARG A 305 35.43 -12.58 -6.41
N VAL A 306 35.33 -12.08 -5.18
CA VAL A 306 36.44 -11.44 -4.46
C VAL A 306 37.22 -12.47 -3.63
N ASN A 307 36.52 -13.42 -3.01
CA ASN A 307 37.10 -14.55 -2.28
C ASN A 307 36.10 -15.71 -2.20
N ASP A 308 36.38 -16.74 -1.39
CA ASP A 308 35.57 -17.96 -1.22
C ASP A 308 34.11 -17.71 -0.78
N THR A 309 33.77 -16.52 -0.29
CA THR A 309 32.39 -16.22 0.12
C THR A 309 31.87 -14.89 -0.38
N LEU A 310 32.73 -13.94 -0.75
CA LEU A 310 32.34 -12.58 -1.12
C LEU A 310 32.28 -12.40 -2.64
N PHE A 311 31.14 -11.93 -3.13
CA PHE A 311 30.97 -11.41 -4.47
C PHE A 311 30.70 -9.91 -4.43
N ARG A 312 31.26 -9.15 -5.38
CA ARG A 312 31.05 -7.70 -5.51
C ARG A 312 30.69 -7.34 -6.95
N SER A 313 29.88 -6.31 -7.15
CA SER A 313 29.51 -5.84 -8.48
C SER A 313 30.77 -5.45 -9.26
N HIS A 314 30.90 -5.95 -10.49
CA HIS A 314 32.04 -5.72 -11.37
C HIS A 314 32.34 -4.23 -11.56
N GLN A 315 31.28 -3.44 -11.67
CA GLN A 315 31.29 -1.98 -11.63
C GLN A 315 30.10 -1.49 -10.78
N PRO A 316 30.18 -0.29 -10.18
CA PRO A 316 29.03 0.33 -9.54
C PRO A 316 27.87 0.50 -10.55
N PHE A 317 26.65 0.17 -10.12
CA PHE A 317 25.44 0.51 -10.86
C PHE A 317 25.25 2.04 -10.82
N PRO A 318 24.94 2.72 -11.94
CA PRO A 318 24.88 4.19 -11.97
C PRO A 318 23.84 4.84 -11.06
N GLY A 319 22.91 4.08 -10.49
CA GLY A 319 21.84 4.56 -9.63
C GLY A 319 20.46 4.51 -10.28
N PHE A 320 19.42 4.76 -9.48
CA PHE A 320 18.04 4.78 -9.97
C PHE A 320 17.56 6.22 -10.19
N PRO A 321 16.75 6.49 -11.22
CA PRO A 321 16.25 7.83 -11.52
C PRO A 321 15.09 8.29 -10.62
N SER A 322 14.55 7.40 -9.77
CA SER A 322 13.44 7.71 -8.87
C SER A 322 13.59 6.99 -7.53
N GLY A 323 13.00 7.58 -6.49
CA GLY A 323 13.00 7.01 -5.14
C GLY A 323 12.09 5.79 -4.95
N GLY A 324 12.02 5.34 -3.70
CA GLY A 324 11.16 4.25 -3.26
C GLY A 324 11.82 2.86 -3.29
N HIS A 325 11.01 1.84 -3.05
CA HIS A 325 11.47 0.45 -3.07
C HIS A 325 11.68 -0.06 -4.51
N LYS A 326 12.91 -0.49 -4.80
CA LYS A 326 13.27 -1.19 -6.04
C LYS A 326 13.47 -2.67 -5.74
N TYR A 327 12.90 -3.50 -6.58
CA TYR A 327 12.99 -4.96 -6.52
C TYR A 327 13.96 -5.47 -7.57
N PHE A 328 14.69 -6.52 -7.25
CA PHE A 328 15.59 -7.19 -8.18
C PHE A 328 15.76 -8.66 -7.83
N ASP A 329 16.19 -9.44 -8.82
CA ASP A 329 16.40 -10.87 -8.71
C ASP A 329 17.91 -11.16 -8.82
N ILE A 330 18.40 -12.13 -8.03
CA ILE A 330 19.78 -12.62 -8.11
C ILE A 330 19.77 -13.92 -8.89
N HIS A 331 20.43 -13.94 -10.04
CA HIS A 331 20.58 -15.12 -10.87
C HIS A 331 21.94 -15.76 -10.62
N VAL A 332 21.93 -17.03 -10.25
CA VAL A 332 23.13 -17.83 -10.01
C VAL A 332 23.15 -18.97 -11.03
N VAL A 333 24.23 -19.08 -11.78
CA VAL A 333 24.49 -20.22 -12.67
C VAL A 333 25.61 -21.05 -12.06
N PHE A 334 25.36 -22.34 -11.89
CA PHE A 334 26.34 -23.28 -11.33
C PHE A 334 27.20 -23.93 -12.42
N THR A 335 28.35 -24.46 -12.02
CA THR A 335 29.29 -25.16 -12.93
C THR A 335 28.68 -26.39 -13.60
N ASN A 336 27.64 -26.99 -13.01
CA ASN A 336 26.87 -28.09 -13.61
C ASN A 336 25.72 -27.62 -14.53
N GLY A 337 25.60 -26.32 -14.80
CA GLY A 337 24.56 -25.72 -15.64
C GLY A 337 23.21 -25.46 -14.96
N ARG A 338 23.02 -25.88 -13.70
CA ARG A 338 21.82 -25.54 -12.93
C ARG A 338 21.74 -24.03 -12.74
N LYS A 339 20.52 -23.49 -12.76
CA LYS A 339 20.23 -22.08 -12.55
C LYS A 339 19.35 -21.90 -11.33
N GLU A 340 19.64 -20.90 -10.53
CA GLU A 340 18.82 -20.49 -9.41
C GLU A 340 18.55 -19.00 -9.45
N VAL A 341 17.37 -18.62 -8.98
CA VAL A 341 16.93 -17.23 -8.91
C VAL A 341 16.45 -16.95 -7.50
N TYR A 342 17.11 -16.03 -6.81
CA TYR A 342 16.65 -15.47 -5.55
C TYR A 342 15.83 -14.24 -5.89
N ARG A 343 14.50 -14.33 -5.80
CA ARG A 343 13.57 -13.28 -6.24
C ARG A 343 13.23 -12.30 -5.14
N LEU A 344 12.70 -11.14 -5.54
CA LEU A 344 12.08 -10.15 -4.66
C LEU A 344 13.05 -9.56 -3.61
N ASN A 345 14.33 -9.46 -3.96
CA ASN A 345 15.27 -8.71 -3.13
C ASN A 345 14.96 -7.22 -3.32
N THR A 346 15.11 -6.44 -2.25
CA THR A 346 14.73 -5.03 -2.27
C THR A 346 15.89 -4.11 -1.90
N ILE A 347 15.91 -2.93 -2.49
CA ILE A 347 16.74 -1.79 -2.09
C ILE A 347 15.83 -0.55 -2.02
N TYR A 348 16.01 0.29 -1.00
CA TYR A 348 15.24 1.53 -0.86
C TYR A 348 16.09 2.71 -1.33
N ILE A 349 15.56 3.50 -2.26
CA ILE A 349 16.22 4.68 -2.82
C ILE A 349 15.56 5.92 -2.26
N ILE A 350 16.37 6.83 -1.69
CA ILE A 350 15.89 8.09 -1.14
C ILE A 350 15.78 9.11 -2.28
N ASP A 351 14.63 9.75 -2.43
CA ASP A 351 14.49 10.91 -3.30
C ASP A 351 14.42 12.19 -2.46
N PRO A 352 15.50 12.99 -2.38
CA PRO A 352 15.56 14.16 -1.51
C PRO A 352 14.92 15.41 -2.15
N ARG A 353 14.54 15.34 -3.42
CA ARG A 353 13.93 16.48 -4.14
C ARG A 353 12.59 16.85 -3.48
N PRO A 354 12.18 18.13 -3.51
CA PRO A 354 10.86 18.55 -3.04
C PRO A 354 9.73 18.00 -3.93
N ASP A 355 8.48 18.30 -3.59
CA ASP A 355 7.28 17.85 -4.30
C ASP A 355 6.21 18.91 -4.09
N ILE A 356 5.89 19.64 -5.15
CA ILE A 356 4.90 20.69 -5.21
C ILE A 356 3.68 20.09 -5.90
N ALA A 357 2.49 20.29 -5.36
CA ALA A 357 1.28 19.73 -5.93
C ALA A 357 0.17 20.76 -6.02
N VAL A 358 -0.72 20.59 -6.99
CA VAL A 358 -2.00 21.28 -7.03
C VAL A 358 -3.07 20.33 -6.49
N ASP A 359 -3.73 20.72 -5.40
CA ASP A 359 -4.85 19.96 -4.87
C ASP A 359 -6.07 20.14 -5.78
N GLY A 360 -6.39 19.12 -6.58
CA GLY A 360 -7.50 19.14 -7.51
C GLY A 360 -8.88 19.25 -6.85
N GLU A 361 -9.05 18.73 -5.63
CA GLU A 361 -10.33 18.79 -4.90
C GLU A 361 -10.63 20.20 -4.39
N SER A 362 -9.59 21.01 -4.12
CA SER A 362 -9.75 22.40 -3.70
C SER A 362 -10.24 23.35 -4.80
N ILE A 363 -10.09 22.95 -6.07
CA ILE A 363 -10.34 23.85 -7.20
C ILE A 363 -11.86 24.10 -7.32
N SER A 364 -12.26 25.35 -7.10
CA SER A 364 -13.67 25.75 -7.13
C SER A 364 -13.83 27.16 -7.69
N TYR A 365 -14.98 27.44 -8.31
CA TYR A 365 -15.29 28.76 -8.83
C TYR A 365 -16.12 29.55 -7.83
N GLY A 366 -15.66 30.75 -7.45
CA GLY A 366 -16.35 31.58 -6.46
C GLY A 366 -15.76 32.98 -6.32
N GLY A 367 -16.31 33.76 -5.40
CA GLY A 367 -15.88 35.14 -5.11
C GLY A 367 -17.05 36.07 -4.88
N SER A 368 -16.93 36.99 -3.92
CA SER A 368 -18.01 37.89 -3.49
C SER A 368 -18.06 39.20 -4.27
N THR A 369 -16.90 39.72 -4.67
CA THR A 369 -16.77 41.00 -5.39
C THR A 369 -16.46 40.79 -6.87
N ARG A 370 -15.64 39.78 -7.17
CA ARG A 370 -15.32 39.31 -8.53
C ARG A 370 -15.26 37.79 -8.49
N PRO A 371 -15.84 37.08 -9.47
CA PRO A 371 -15.69 35.64 -9.51
C PRO A 371 -14.27 35.28 -9.98
N GLY A 372 -13.84 34.09 -9.59
CA GLY A 372 -12.51 33.60 -9.86
C GLY A 372 -12.36 32.15 -9.44
N LEU A 373 -11.15 31.64 -9.57
CA LEU A 373 -10.80 30.28 -9.17
C LEU A 373 -10.19 30.32 -7.77
N ASN A 374 -10.78 29.60 -6.83
CA ASN A 374 -10.11 29.21 -5.58
C ASN A 374 -9.41 27.88 -5.82
N PHE A 375 -8.20 27.73 -5.31
CA PHE A 375 -7.42 26.50 -5.42
C PHE A 375 -6.32 26.50 -4.35
N THR A 376 -5.74 25.34 -4.09
CA THR A 376 -4.66 25.15 -3.13
C THR A 376 -3.44 24.60 -3.85
N VAL A 377 -2.28 25.17 -3.53
CA VAL A 377 -0.98 24.64 -3.92
C VAL A 377 -0.26 24.18 -2.66
N GLU A 378 0.35 23.01 -2.72
CA GLU A 378 0.92 22.31 -1.58
C GLU A 378 2.41 22.06 -1.80
N ASN A 379 3.18 22.08 -0.71
CA ASN A 379 4.51 21.53 -0.67
C ASN A 379 4.45 20.24 0.16
N LEU A 380 4.50 19.09 -0.50
CA LEU A 380 4.42 17.75 0.08
C LEU A 380 5.79 17.24 0.57
N SER A 381 6.70 18.17 0.87
CA SER A 381 8.06 17.86 1.26
C SER A 381 8.48 18.55 2.56
N ASP A 382 9.48 17.97 3.22
CA ASP A 382 10.05 18.48 4.48
C ASP A 382 11.05 19.64 4.26
N THR A 383 11.21 20.11 3.02
CA THR A 383 12.09 21.23 2.69
C THR A 383 11.27 22.43 2.22
N THR A 384 11.81 23.64 2.39
CA THR A 384 11.16 24.86 1.89
C THR A 384 11.44 24.98 0.39
N VAL A 385 10.41 25.22 -0.40
CA VAL A 385 10.51 25.57 -1.82
C VAL A 385 10.26 27.06 -1.99
N THR A 386 11.10 27.72 -2.78
CA THR A 386 11.01 29.17 -2.97
C THR A 386 10.95 29.52 -4.44
N ASP A 387 10.27 30.62 -4.75
CA ASP A 387 10.46 31.35 -6.00
C ASP A 387 9.98 30.64 -7.28
N PHE A 388 8.95 29.80 -7.20
CA PHE A 388 8.31 29.17 -8.36
C PHE A 388 7.03 29.91 -8.79
N TYR A 389 6.58 29.67 -10.03
CA TYR A 389 5.38 30.30 -10.58
C TYR A 389 4.19 29.34 -10.62
N VAL A 390 3.03 29.87 -10.24
CA VAL A 390 1.74 29.19 -10.40
C VAL A 390 0.91 29.97 -11.42
N ALA A 391 0.27 29.26 -12.34
CA ALA A 391 -0.58 29.86 -13.36
C ALA A 391 -1.92 29.15 -13.51
N CYS A 392 -2.96 29.94 -13.80
CA CYS A 392 -4.30 29.46 -14.09
C CYS A 392 -4.67 29.78 -15.53
N TYR A 393 -5.28 28.81 -16.20
CA TYR A 393 -5.70 28.87 -17.59
C TYR A 393 -7.19 28.57 -17.67
N ASP A 394 -7.91 29.32 -18.51
CA ASP A 394 -9.26 28.99 -18.92
C ASP A 394 -9.23 28.15 -20.20
N GLU A 395 -10.40 27.79 -20.73
CA GLU A 395 -10.52 26.98 -21.95
C GLU A 395 -9.73 27.52 -23.15
N TYR A 396 -9.64 28.85 -23.32
CA TYR A 396 -8.87 29.48 -24.40
C TYR A 396 -7.38 29.55 -24.07
N GLY A 397 -7.05 29.88 -22.82
CA GLY A 397 -5.70 29.93 -22.31
C GLY A 397 -5.00 28.58 -22.34
N ILE A 398 -5.74 27.47 -22.15
CA ILE A 398 -5.20 26.11 -22.29
C ILE A 398 -4.72 25.86 -23.72
N LEU A 399 -5.52 26.24 -24.73
CA LEU A 399 -5.19 26.02 -26.14
C LEU A 399 -4.02 26.88 -26.60
N ASN A 400 -3.98 28.14 -26.17
CA ASN A 400 -2.98 29.11 -26.61
C ASN A 400 -1.78 29.23 -25.65
N GLN A 401 -1.75 28.43 -24.58
CA GLN A 401 -0.74 28.48 -23.51
C GLN A 401 -0.61 29.87 -22.85
N GLN A 402 -1.70 30.62 -22.76
CA GLN A 402 -1.74 31.96 -22.16
C GLN A 402 -2.54 31.92 -20.85
N PRO A 403 -1.91 32.06 -19.68
CA PRO A 403 -2.63 32.08 -18.42
C PRO A 403 -3.40 33.40 -18.26
N PHE A 404 -4.60 33.34 -17.67
CA PHE A 404 -5.32 34.56 -17.28
C PHE A 404 -4.85 35.09 -15.91
N TYR A 405 -4.16 34.24 -15.14
CA TYR A 405 -3.61 34.58 -13.84
C TYR A 405 -2.26 33.88 -13.65
N GLN A 406 -1.29 34.61 -13.12
CA GLN A 406 0.01 34.07 -12.75
C GLN A 406 0.48 34.76 -11.47
N THR A 407 1.07 33.99 -10.56
CA THR A 407 1.61 34.50 -9.31
C THR A 407 2.89 33.76 -8.93
N ARG A 408 3.74 34.40 -8.14
CA ARG A 408 4.97 33.81 -7.61
C ARG A 408 4.71 33.30 -6.19
N LEU A 409 5.25 32.12 -5.88
CA LEU A 409 4.99 31.43 -4.61
C LEU A 409 6.28 30.92 -3.97
N SER A 410 6.27 30.90 -2.65
CA SER A 410 7.22 30.19 -1.80
C SER A 410 6.41 29.49 -0.72
N LEU A 411 6.73 28.23 -0.45
CA LEU A 411 6.04 27.39 0.53
C LEU A 411 7.06 26.79 1.49
N THR A 412 6.82 26.94 2.79
CA THR A 412 7.60 26.23 3.80
C THR A 412 7.32 24.73 3.74
N ALA A 413 8.13 23.93 4.42
CA ALA A 413 7.92 22.48 4.53
C ALA A 413 6.47 22.14 4.93
N ASN A 414 5.86 21.17 4.24
CA ASN A 414 4.50 20.67 4.48
C ASN A 414 3.39 21.74 4.46
N GLN A 415 3.61 22.87 3.78
CA GLN A 415 2.64 23.97 3.72
C GLN A 415 1.66 23.81 2.56
N SER A 416 0.37 23.85 2.86
CA SER A 416 -0.71 24.08 1.87
C SER A 416 -1.12 25.55 1.89
N LYS A 417 -1.21 26.18 0.71
CA LYS A 417 -1.60 27.58 0.57
C LYS A 417 -2.77 27.73 -0.39
N GLN A 418 -3.88 28.19 0.17
CA GLN A 418 -5.06 28.57 -0.61
C GLN A 418 -4.80 29.89 -1.35
N LEU A 419 -5.18 29.93 -2.62
CA LEU A 419 -5.02 31.03 -3.54
C LEU A 419 -6.34 31.36 -4.23
N PHE A 420 -6.46 32.60 -4.67
CA PHE A 420 -7.58 33.09 -5.45
C PHE A 420 -7.06 33.75 -6.73
N ALA A 421 -7.49 33.25 -7.88
CA ALA A 421 -7.22 33.80 -9.20
C ALA A 421 -8.48 34.50 -9.74
N PRO A 422 -8.54 35.85 -9.72
CA PRO A 422 -9.65 36.59 -10.31
C PRO A 422 -9.83 36.22 -11.79
N TYR A 423 -11.08 36.02 -12.22
CA TYR A 423 -11.41 35.67 -13.60
C TYR A 423 -12.60 36.51 -14.07
N ASP A 424 -12.30 37.66 -14.67
CA ASP A 424 -13.26 38.70 -15.04
C ASP A 424 -14.01 38.40 -16.36
N SER A 425 -14.35 37.14 -16.61
CA SER A 425 -15.16 36.77 -17.78
C SER A 425 -16.61 37.21 -17.60
N VAL A 426 -17.06 38.06 -18.50
CA VAL A 426 -18.44 38.60 -18.50
C VAL A 426 -19.44 37.60 -19.11
N ALA A 427 -18.95 36.68 -19.93
CA ALA A 427 -19.75 35.60 -20.47
C ALA A 427 -20.07 34.59 -19.35
N TYR A 428 -21.34 34.35 -19.08
CA TYR A 428 -21.73 33.26 -18.19
C TYR A 428 -21.74 31.93 -18.94
N LYS A 429 -21.04 30.95 -18.39
CA LYS A 429 -21.17 29.53 -18.71
C LYS A 429 -21.50 28.83 -17.40
N SER A 430 -22.30 27.77 -17.44
CA SER A 430 -22.69 26.99 -16.24
C SER A 430 -21.65 25.93 -15.85
N MET A 431 -20.77 25.58 -16.78
CA MET A 431 -19.58 24.77 -16.58
C MET A 431 -18.41 25.39 -17.34
N ARG A 432 -17.22 25.39 -16.76
CA ARG A 432 -15.98 25.84 -17.41
C ARG A 432 -14.88 24.81 -17.22
N ILE A 433 -13.93 24.76 -18.14
CA ILE A 433 -12.69 24.00 -17.96
C ILE A 433 -11.63 24.98 -17.48
N PHE A 434 -10.98 24.63 -16.38
CA PHE A 434 -9.81 25.34 -15.88
C PHE A 434 -8.64 24.38 -15.77
N LYS A 435 -7.43 24.91 -15.98
CA LYS A 435 -6.18 24.24 -15.67
C LYS A 435 -5.40 25.11 -14.69
N VAL A 436 -4.90 24.51 -13.63
CA VAL A 436 -3.97 25.13 -12.68
C VAL A 436 -2.66 24.36 -12.79
N SER A 437 -1.56 25.09 -12.97
CA SER A 437 -0.21 24.52 -13.04
C SER A 437 0.69 25.25 -12.06
N ALA A 438 1.31 24.52 -11.14
CA ALA A 438 2.45 24.95 -10.35
C ALA A 438 3.75 24.71 -11.12
N ASP A 439 4.82 25.36 -10.63
CA ASP A 439 6.14 25.45 -11.26
C ASP A 439 6.18 25.47 -12.79
N ILE A 440 5.42 26.36 -13.43
CA ILE A 440 5.33 26.42 -14.90
C ILE A 440 6.65 26.76 -15.61
N SER A 441 7.66 27.19 -14.85
CA SER A 441 9.02 27.45 -15.33
C SER A 441 9.95 26.24 -15.23
N ASN A 442 9.51 25.15 -14.59
CA ASN A 442 10.34 23.99 -14.25
C ASN A 442 11.62 24.43 -13.49
N ALA A 443 11.45 25.39 -12.57
CA ALA A 443 12.55 25.99 -11.81
C ALA A 443 12.98 25.12 -10.62
N ILE A 444 12.09 24.24 -10.17
CA ILE A 444 12.31 23.29 -9.08
C ILE A 444 12.33 21.90 -9.69
N ASP A 445 13.46 21.20 -9.57
CA ASP A 445 13.52 19.76 -9.88
C ASP A 445 12.87 18.99 -8.72
N GLU A 446 11.76 18.32 -8.99
CA GLU A 446 10.93 17.68 -7.99
C GLU A 446 10.67 16.19 -8.24
N ARG A 447 10.02 15.54 -7.26
CA ARG A 447 9.78 14.10 -7.29
C ARG A 447 8.67 13.69 -8.25
N ASP A 448 7.62 14.49 -8.38
CA ASP A 448 6.43 14.19 -9.18
C ASP A 448 5.92 15.40 -9.97
N GLU A 449 6.50 15.61 -11.14
CA GLU A 449 6.11 16.71 -12.05
C GLU A 449 4.66 16.61 -12.58
N ILE A 450 3.98 15.48 -12.39
CA ILE A 450 2.64 15.28 -12.95
C ILE A 450 1.59 15.94 -12.05
N ASN A 451 1.75 15.84 -10.73
CA ASN A 451 0.79 16.36 -9.75
C ASN A 451 0.81 17.91 -9.65
N ASN A 452 1.81 18.55 -10.29
CA ASN A 452 1.91 20.00 -10.48
C ASN A 452 0.78 20.59 -11.30
N THR A 453 0.11 19.80 -12.14
CA THR A 453 -0.91 20.29 -13.06
C THR A 453 -2.22 19.55 -12.91
N VAL A 454 -3.28 20.29 -12.61
CA VAL A 454 -4.66 19.77 -12.60
C VAL A 454 -5.49 20.52 -13.62
N GLN A 455 -6.15 19.75 -14.51
CA GLN A 455 -7.17 20.26 -15.41
C GLN A 455 -8.52 19.63 -15.07
N GLN A 456 -9.53 20.46 -14.81
CA GLN A 456 -10.85 19.96 -14.47
C GLN A 456 -11.99 20.84 -14.99
N ARG A 457 -13.16 20.20 -15.12
CA ARG A 457 -14.41 20.87 -15.48
C ARG A 457 -15.14 21.28 -14.20
N VAL A 458 -15.22 22.59 -13.96
CA VAL A 458 -15.75 23.21 -12.74
C VAL A 458 -17.16 23.73 -12.99
N LYS A 459 -18.07 23.46 -12.04
CA LYS A 459 -19.41 24.07 -12.01
C LYS A 459 -19.30 25.54 -11.58
N THR A 460 -19.89 26.43 -12.35
CA THR A 460 -19.78 27.88 -12.15
C THR A 460 -21.13 28.44 -11.70
N SER A 461 -21.32 28.44 -10.39
CA SER A 461 -22.54 28.93 -9.76
C SER A 461 -22.56 30.46 -9.58
N TYR A 462 -21.61 31.21 -10.13
CA TYR A 462 -21.50 32.66 -9.93
C TYR A 462 -21.66 33.38 -11.28
N VAL A 463 -22.58 34.35 -11.33
CA VAL A 463 -22.87 35.19 -12.49
C VAL A 463 -22.30 36.58 -12.22
N TYR A 464 -21.36 37.02 -13.05
CA TYR A 464 -20.89 38.40 -13.01
C TYR A 464 -21.81 39.27 -13.87
N VAL A 465 -22.39 40.29 -13.25
CA VAL A 465 -23.32 41.22 -13.89
C VAL A 465 -22.66 42.59 -13.94
N LYS A 466 -22.21 42.99 -15.12
CA LYS A 466 -21.68 44.34 -15.33
C LYS A 466 -22.80 45.35 -15.37
N LYS A 467 -22.65 46.48 -14.70
CA LYS A 467 -23.67 47.55 -14.65
C LYS A 467 -24.15 47.93 -16.04
N ASN A 468 -23.24 48.18 -16.98
CA ASN A 468 -23.56 48.67 -18.31
C ASN A 468 -23.99 47.59 -19.31
N LEU A 469 -23.89 46.30 -18.97
CA LEU A 469 -24.26 45.20 -19.85
C LEU A 469 -25.45 44.40 -19.34
N GLY A 470 -25.60 44.22 -18.03
CA GLY A 470 -26.55 43.28 -17.44
C GLY A 470 -26.04 41.83 -17.48
N THR A 471 -26.95 40.85 -17.48
CA THR A 471 -26.59 39.44 -17.67
C THR A 471 -26.17 39.18 -19.11
N SER A 472 -25.17 38.32 -19.31
CA SER A 472 -24.70 37.98 -20.66
C SER A 472 -24.14 36.56 -20.70
N SER A 473 -24.57 35.75 -21.67
CA SER A 473 -24.03 34.39 -21.89
C SER A 473 -22.85 34.37 -22.88
N ASP A 474 -22.71 35.40 -23.71
CA ASP A 474 -21.61 35.59 -24.66
C ASP A 474 -20.60 36.68 -24.26
N GLY A 475 -20.92 37.47 -23.22
CA GLY A 475 -20.11 38.58 -22.72
C GLY A 475 -20.25 39.90 -23.49
N ASN A 476 -21.05 39.93 -24.56
CA ASN A 476 -21.17 41.07 -25.47
C ASN A 476 -22.59 41.63 -25.55
N HIS A 477 -23.59 40.76 -25.44
CA HIS A 477 -25.00 41.15 -25.54
C HIS A 477 -25.73 40.91 -24.23
N ASN A 478 -26.67 41.79 -23.90
CA ASN A 478 -27.55 41.56 -22.76
C ASN A 478 -28.54 40.44 -23.09
N GLN A 479 -28.43 39.32 -22.40
CA GLN A 479 -29.26 38.14 -22.63
C GLN A 479 -29.40 37.29 -21.36
N PRO A 480 -30.42 36.41 -21.28
CA PRO A 480 -30.59 35.52 -20.15
C PRO A 480 -29.41 34.55 -20.00
N VAL A 481 -29.11 34.18 -18.76
CA VAL A 481 -28.11 33.17 -18.42
C VAL A 481 -28.78 32.00 -17.72
N THR A 482 -28.38 30.77 -18.03
CA THR A 482 -29.09 29.56 -17.57
C THR A 482 -28.17 28.66 -16.75
N SER A 483 -28.58 28.31 -15.53
CA SER A 483 -27.86 27.43 -14.63
C SER A 483 -27.83 25.97 -15.12
N THR A 484 -27.00 25.11 -14.51
CA THR A 484 -26.98 23.67 -14.82
C THR A 484 -28.32 22.97 -14.57
N ALA A 485 -29.12 23.48 -13.62
CA ALA A 485 -30.44 22.96 -13.29
C ALA A 485 -31.56 23.54 -14.18
N GLY A 486 -31.23 24.35 -15.19
CA GLY A 486 -32.20 24.89 -16.14
C GLY A 486 -32.89 26.19 -15.73
N TRP A 487 -32.46 26.83 -14.64
CA TRP A 487 -33.01 28.13 -14.21
C TRP A 487 -32.39 29.27 -14.99
N SER A 488 -33.21 30.16 -15.55
CA SER A 488 -32.74 31.34 -16.27
C SER A 488 -32.87 32.62 -15.45
N LEU A 489 -31.84 33.46 -15.51
CA LEU A 489 -31.81 34.80 -14.92
C LEU A 489 -31.55 35.83 -16.02
N TYR A 490 -32.34 36.90 -16.03
CA TYR A 490 -32.16 38.04 -16.93
C TYR A 490 -32.13 39.34 -16.13
N ILE A 491 -31.07 40.13 -16.28
CA ILE A 491 -30.96 41.46 -15.68
C ILE A 491 -30.62 42.47 -16.78
N PRO A 492 -31.49 43.45 -17.05
CA PRO A 492 -31.22 44.52 -18.02
C PRO A 492 -30.00 45.37 -17.67
N ALA A 493 -29.38 45.98 -18.67
CA ALA A 493 -28.31 46.94 -18.49
C ALA A 493 -28.80 48.14 -17.67
N ASN A 494 -27.93 48.67 -16.83
CA ASN A 494 -28.15 49.79 -15.91
C ASN A 494 -29.19 49.55 -14.80
N THR A 495 -29.61 48.30 -14.58
CA THR A 495 -30.50 47.94 -13.46
C THR A 495 -29.79 48.06 -12.11
N LEU A 496 -28.51 47.66 -12.05
CA LEU A 496 -27.71 47.67 -10.82
C LEU A 496 -26.94 48.99 -10.67
N GLN A 497 -26.71 49.41 -9.42
CA GLN A 497 -25.97 50.65 -9.12
C GLN A 497 -24.47 50.54 -9.42
N SER A 498 -23.93 49.32 -9.30
CA SER A 498 -22.55 48.92 -9.60
C SER A 498 -22.54 47.52 -10.20
N ASP A 499 -21.36 47.04 -10.61
CA ASP A 499 -21.18 45.63 -10.93
C ASP A 499 -21.50 44.75 -9.71
N ALA A 500 -22.00 43.54 -9.96
CA ALA A 500 -22.35 42.59 -8.91
C ALA A 500 -22.03 41.15 -9.31
N VAL A 501 -21.88 40.30 -8.30
CA VAL A 501 -21.82 38.85 -8.46
C VAL A 501 -23.07 38.24 -7.85
N ILE A 502 -23.77 37.42 -8.63
CA ILE A 502 -24.97 36.70 -8.19
C ILE A 502 -24.63 35.22 -8.11
N LYS A 503 -24.93 34.59 -6.98
CA LYS A 503 -24.69 33.16 -6.76
C LYS A 503 -25.98 32.36 -6.95
N TRP A 504 -25.89 31.31 -7.75
CA TRP A 504 -26.85 30.21 -7.78
C TRP A 504 -26.59 29.29 -6.60
N GLU A 505 -27.60 29.07 -5.76
CA GLU A 505 -27.53 28.12 -4.67
C GLU A 505 -28.62 27.05 -4.85
N GLU A 506 -28.20 25.84 -5.16
CA GLU A 506 -29.07 24.67 -5.18
C GLU A 506 -29.02 24.03 -3.78
N ARG A 507 -30.18 23.91 -3.13
CA ARG A 507 -30.30 23.23 -1.83
C ARG A 507 -31.22 22.03 -1.99
N ASN A 508 -30.85 20.90 -1.39
CA ASN A 508 -31.78 19.80 -1.26
C ASN A 508 -32.91 20.23 -0.30
N VAL A 509 -34.16 20.01 -0.71
CA VAL A 509 -35.33 20.36 0.11
C VAL A 509 -35.28 19.66 1.47
N ALA A 510 -34.72 18.45 1.55
CA ALA A 510 -34.54 17.72 2.82
C ALA A 510 -33.62 18.45 3.82
N ASP A 511 -32.61 19.19 3.34
CA ASP A 511 -31.69 19.96 4.20
C ASP A 511 -32.34 21.25 4.72
N LEU A 512 -33.24 21.85 3.92
CA LEU A 512 -34.08 22.96 4.36
C LEU A 512 -35.11 22.51 5.41
N ILE A 513 -35.63 21.29 5.28
CA ILE A 513 -36.55 20.68 6.25
C ILE A 513 -35.85 20.34 7.58
N LYS A 514 -34.58 19.89 7.55
CA LYS A 514 -33.78 19.66 8.77
C LYS A 514 -33.39 20.96 9.49
N GLY A 515 -33.22 22.05 8.75
CA GLY A 515 -32.87 23.37 9.30
C GLY A 515 -34.06 24.16 9.85
N ALA A 516 -35.27 23.89 9.37
CA ALA A 516 -36.49 24.33 10.03
C ALA A 516 -36.61 23.56 11.36
N GLN A 517 -36.72 24.28 12.48
CA GLN A 517 -36.99 23.62 13.76
C GLN A 517 -38.21 22.71 13.61
N GLN A 518 -38.02 21.40 13.81
CA GLN A 518 -39.07 20.38 13.85
C GLN A 518 -40.18 20.64 14.90
N LYS A 519 -40.21 21.80 15.55
CA LYS A 519 -41.20 22.19 16.57
C LYS A 519 -42.53 22.67 16.01
N GLU A 520 -42.68 22.86 14.69
CA GLU A 520 -43.93 23.35 14.08
C GLU A 520 -44.58 22.39 13.06
N LEU A 521 -44.20 21.10 13.08
CA LEU A 521 -44.98 20.09 12.35
C LEU A 521 -46.07 19.53 13.27
N GLU A 522 -47.22 20.21 13.32
CA GLU A 522 -48.45 19.61 13.83
C GLU A 522 -48.96 18.57 12.84
N PHE A 523 -48.85 17.29 13.22
CA PHE A 523 -49.60 16.23 12.56
C PHE A 523 -51.06 16.32 13.00
N THR A 524 -51.92 16.89 12.15
CA THR A 524 -53.36 16.73 12.29
C THR A 524 -53.76 15.38 11.69
N ALA A 525 -54.09 14.42 12.54
CA ALA A 525 -54.78 13.21 12.11
C ALA A 525 -56.19 13.62 11.67
N VAL A 526 -56.46 13.56 10.37
CA VAL A 526 -57.82 13.69 9.84
C VAL A 526 -58.33 12.28 9.58
N GLY A 527 -59.15 11.79 10.50
CA GLY A 527 -59.98 10.61 10.30
C GLY A 527 -61.42 10.93 10.65
N GLN A 528 -62.32 10.61 9.72
CA GLN A 528 -63.19 9.45 9.88
C GLN A 528 -63.07 8.57 8.64
#